data_AF-A0A2H6IVA7-F1
#
_entry.id   AF-A0A2H6IVA7-F1
#
_cell.length_a   1.000
_cell.length_b   1.000
_cell.length_c   1.000
_cell.angle_alpha   90.00
_cell.angle_beta   90.00
_cell.angle_gamma   90.00
#
_symmetry.space_group_name_H-M   'P 1'
#
loop_
_entity.id
_entity.type
_entity.pdbx_description
1 polymer ?
#
loop_
_entity_poly.entity_id
_entity_poly.type
_entity_poly.pdbx_seq_one_letter_code
_entity_poly.pdbx_strand_id
1 'polypeptide(L)' 'MAKTRKIGRDAITGQFIPVKVAIRRPSTTVVETIKVRKRR' A
#
# COMPACT_ATOMS: atom_id res chain seq x y z
N MET A 1 1.07 -19.24 8.17
CA MET A 1 0.34 -18.34 7.25
C MET A 1 1.20 -17.10 6.99
N ALA A 2 1.32 -16.65 5.74
CA ALA A 2 2.07 -15.43 5.41
C ALA A 2 1.31 -14.20 5.95
N LYS A 3 2.00 -13.31 6.68
CA LYS A 3 1.38 -12.09 7.20
C LYS A 3 1.16 -11.12 6.03
N THR A 4 -0.06 -10.69 5.80
CA THR A 4 -0.37 -9.65 4.79
C THR A 4 -0.50 -8.30 5.48
N ARG A 5 -0.21 -7.22 4.74
CA ARG A 5 -0.52 -5.86 5.16
C ARG A 5 -1.06 -5.06 3.98
N LYS A 6 -1.94 -4.10 4.26
CA LYS A 6 -2.40 -3.12 3.28
C LYS A 6 -1.38 -1.98 3.16
N ILE A 7 -1.11 -1.54 1.95
CA ILE A 7 -0.24 -0.40 1.66
C ILE A 7 -0.89 0.46 0.58
N GLY A 8 -0.78 1.78 0.70
CA GLY A 8 -1.15 2.67 -0.38
C GLY A 8 -0.01 2.73 -1.39
N ARG A 9 -0.33 2.82 -2.67
CA ARG A 9 0.60 3.08 -3.76
C ARG A 9 0.09 4.27 -4.55
N ASP A 10 0.91 5.28 -4.70
CA ASP A 10 0.61 6.43 -5.53
C ASP A 10 0.70 6.00 -7.01
N ALA A 11 -0.39 6.21 -7.77
CA ALA A 11 -0.47 5.83 -9.17
C ALA A 11 0.33 6.77 -10.09
N ILE A 12 0.62 8.00 -9.63
CA ILE A 12 1.36 9.01 -10.37
C ILE A 12 2.87 8.79 -10.18
N THR A 13 3.30 8.67 -8.93
CA THR A 13 4.74 8.62 -8.59
C THR A 13 5.27 7.21 -8.38
N GLY A 14 4.39 6.22 -8.22
CA GLY A 14 4.75 4.84 -7.90
C GLY A 14 5.20 4.63 -6.44
N GLN A 15 5.20 5.68 -5.62
CA GLN A 15 5.67 5.61 -4.23
C GLN A 15 4.69 4.86 -3.34
N PHE A 16 5.23 4.16 -2.34
CA PHE A 16 4.42 3.56 -1.29
C PHE A 16 4.08 4.60 -0.23
N ILE A 17 2.78 4.80 -0.04
CA ILE A 17 2.21 5.74 0.91
C ILE A 17 1.39 5.01 1.98
N PRO A 18 1.17 5.61 3.16
CA PRO A 18 0.27 5.04 4.15
C PRO A 18 -1.15 4.92 3.60
N VAL A 19 -1.86 3.85 4.00
CA VAL A 19 -3.26 3.61 3.57
C VAL A 19 -4.18 4.79 3.90
N LYS A 20 -3.94 5.49 5.02
CA LYS A 20 -4.70 6.70 5.40
C LYS A 20 -4.56 7.82 4.35
N VAL A 21 -3.38 7.96 3.74
CA VAL A 21 -3.14 8.96 2.70
C VAL A 21 -3.80 8.53 1.40
N ALA A 22 -3.74 7.23 1.08
CA ALA A 22 -4.40 6.71 -0.10
C ALA A 22 -5.93 6.89 -0.05
N ILE A 23 -6.55 6.60 1.10
CA ILE A 23 -7.99 6.82 1.31
C ILE A 23 -8.38 8.30 1.17
N ARG A 24 -7.50 9.24 1.55
CA ARG A 24 -7.75 10.68 1.41
C ARG A 24 -7.60 11.19 -0.04
N ARG A 25 -6.91 10.46 -0.91
CA ARG A 25 -6.66 10.83 -2.32
C ARG A 25 -6.93 9.64 -3.26
N PRO A 26 -8.17 9.11 -3.30
CA PRO A 26 -8.49 7.89 -4.03
C PRO A 26 -8.37 8.05 -5.55
N SER A 27 -8.40 9.29 -6.05
CA SER A 27 -8.24 9.60 -7.47
C SER A 27 -6.83 9.33 -8.01
N THR A 28 -5.80 9.43 -7.16
CA THR A 28 -4.40 9.32 -7.59
C THR A 28 -3.64 8.20 -6.88
N THR A 29 -4.33 7.39 -6.07
CA THR A 29 -3.69 6.39 -5.21
C THR A 29 -4.52 5.12 -5.15
N VAL A 30 -3.83 3.99 -4.97
CA VAL A 30 -4.40 2.64 -4.95
C VAL A 30 -4.05 1.98 -3.62
N VAL A 31 -4.97 1.21 -3.04
CA VAL A 31 -4.68 0.40 -1.84
C VAL A 31 -4.45 -1.05 -2.26
N GLU A 32 -3.22 -1.52 -2.09
CA GLU A 32 -2.82 -2.89 -2.41
C GLU A 32 -2.58 -3.71 -1.14
N THR A 33 -2.81 -5.03 -1.22
CA THR A 33 -2.49 -5.95 -0.14
C THR A 33 -1.21 -6.70 -0.46
N ILE A 34 -0.14 -6.41 0.28
CA ILE A 34 1.17 -7.03 0.08
C ILE A 34 1.44 -8.12 1.12
N LYS A 35 2.10 -9.20 0.68
CA LYS A 35 2.58 -10.26 1.57
C LYS A 35 3.87 -9.78 2.24
N VAL A 36 3.87 -9.70 3.57
CA VAL A 36 5.06 -9.40 4.37
C VAL A 36 5.83 -10.71 4.51
N ARG A 37 6.95 -10.82 3.78
CA ARG A 37 7.89 -11.90 4.00
C ARG A 37 8.58 -11.67 5.35
N LYS A 38 8.56 -12.67 6.22
CA LYS A 38 9.34 -12.64 7.46
C LYS A 38 10.81 -12.61 7.04
N ARG A 39 11.52 -11.51 7.33
CA ARG A 39 12.98 -11.44 7.16
C ARG A 39 13.55 -12.45 8.18
N ARG A 40 14.23 -13.48 7.67
CA ARG A 40 14.81 -14.57 8.46
C ARG A 40 16.21 -14.18 8.89
#